data_AF-A0A2G5SCN8-F1
#
_entry.id   AF-A0A2G5SCN8-F1
#
_cell.length_a   1.000
_cell.length_b   1.000
_cell.length_c   1.000
_cell.angle_alpha   90.00
_cell.angle_beta   90.00
_cell.angle_gamma   90.00
#
_symmetry.space_group_name_H-M   'P 1'
#
loop_
_entity.id
_entity.type
_entity.pdbx_description
1 polymer ?
#
loop_
_entity_poly.entity_id
_entity_poly.type
_entity_poly.pdbx_seq_one_letter_code
_entity_poly.pdbx_strand_id
1 'polypeptide(L)'
;MKDKKANKKQVQEMKEHLAEGKEWLINPKRIGNLARTCCHSCEPNLSSVRVFQKGFTPAHCRLILVTQEVVFLRLTNDYGAKYIEEHLKNDCFCERASCKSSLSYKMMDETNEKSLEMYQTLRYHYRCNVFYGKNPISGFFIFA
;
A
#
# COMPACT_ATOMS: atom_id res chain seq x y z
N MET A 1 -24.65 28.45 -25.67
CA MET A 1 -24.83 29.57 -24.70
C MET A 1 -25.49 29.15 -23.38
N LYS A 2 -25.89 27.89 -23.18
CA LYS A 2 -26.53 27.42 -21.92
C LYS A 2 -25.52 26.95 -20.86
N ASP A 3 -24.26 26.73 -21.22
CA ASP A 3 -23.25 26.08 -20.36
C ASP A 3 -22.56 27.02 -19.36
N LYS A 4 -22.55 28.34 -19.63
CA LYS A 4 -21.85 29.32 -18.76
C LYS A 4 -22.55 29.56 -17.42
N LYS A 5 -23.88 29.38 -17.34
CA LYS A 5 -24.67 29.71 -16.14
C LYS A 5 -24.67 28.57 -15.11
N ALA A 6 -24.70 27.31 -15.58
CA ALA A 6 -24.59 26.11 -14.74
C ALA A 6 -23.23 26.05 -14.02
N ASN A 7 -22.16 26.45 -14.71
CA ASN A 7 -20.79 26.45 -14.18
C ASN A 7 -20.59 27.49 -13.05
N LYS A 8 -21.30 28.63 -13.11
CA LYS A 8 -21.15 29.72 -12.12
C LYS A 8 -21.71 29.33 -10.74
N LYS A 9 -22.83 28.60 -10.69
CA LYS A 9 -23.44 28.12 -9.45
C LYS A 9 -22.56 27.07 -8.77
N GLN A 10 -22.07 26.10 -9.55
CA GLN A 10 -21.15 25.06 -9.05
C GLN A 10 -19.86 25.66 -8.50
N VAL A 11 -19.27 26.64 -9.21
CA VAL A 11 -18.05 27.32 -8.73
C VAL A 11 -18.30 28.07 -7.41
N GLN A 12 -19.49 28.64 -7.23
CA GLN A 12 -19.85 29.33 -5.99
C GLN A 12 -20.02 28.34 -4.83
N GLU A 13 -20.74 27.24 -5.05
CA GLU A 13 -20.88 26.14 -4.08
C GLU A 13 -19.51 25.56 -3.69
N MET A 14 -18.59 25.40 -4.64
CA MET A 14 -17.23 24.95 -4.34
C MET A 14 -16.44 25.93 -3.45
N LYS A 15 -16.66 27.24 -3.61
CA LYS A 15 -16.00 28.26 -2.76
C LYS A 15 -16.54 28.23 -1.34
N GLU A 16 -17.85 28.05 -1.19
CA GLU A 16 -18.51 27.94 0.11
C GLU A 16 -18.04 26.70 0.85
N HIS A 17 -18.01 25.54 0.20
CA HIS A 17 -17.46 24.31 0.77
C HIS A 17 -15.97 24.41 1.12
N LEU A 18 -15.18 25.17 0.34
CA LEU A 18 -13.78 25.44 0.66
C LEU A 18 -13.67 26.33 1.90
N ALA A 19 -14.50 27.37 2.04
CA ALA A 19 -14.52 28.27 3.19
C ALA A 19 -14.99 27.56 4.47
N GLU A 20 -15.90 26.59 4.34
CA GLU A 20 -16.37 25.72 5.42
C GLU A 20 -15.34 24.63 5.80
N GLY A 21 -14.26 24.46 5.04
CA GLY A 21 -13.23 23.44 5.30
C GLY A 21 -13.72 22.00 5.08
N LYS A 22 -14.74 21.79 4.23
CA LYS A 22 -15.27 20.44 3.95
C LYS A 22 -14.27 19.57 3.19
N GLU A 23 -14.28 18.28 3.51
CA GLU A 23 -13.46 17.27 2.83
C GLU A 23 -13.93 17.04 1.40
N TRP A 24 -12.98 16.93 0.47
CA TRP A 24 -13.22 16.64 -0.94
C TRP A 24 -12.84 15.20 -1.25
N LEU A 25 -13.77 14.43 -1.80
CA LEU A 25 -13.60 13.01 -2.11
C LEU A 25 -13.77 12.76 -3.61
N ILE A 26 -12.93 11.88 -4.16
CA ILE A 26 -13.09 11.39 -5.53
C ILE A 26 -13.93 10.12 -5.50
N ASN A 27 -15.04 10.11 -6.23
CA ASN A 27 -15.93 8.94 -6.32
C ASN A 27 -15.87 8.29 -7.72
N PRO A 28 -15.02 7.26 -7.92
CA PRO A 28 -14.89 6.59 -9.21
C PRO A 28 -15.95 5.49 -9.46
N LYS A 29 -17.04 5.45 -8.68
CA LYS A 29 -18.03 4.36 -8.74
C LYS A 29 -18.71 4.26 -10.10
N ARG A 30 -19.17 5.39 -10.65
CA ARG A 30 -19.89 5.47 -11.94
C ARG A 30 -19.01 5.91 -13.11
N ILE A 31 -18.09 6.85 -12.87
CA ILE A 31 -17.20 7.42 -13.89
C ILE A 31 -15.80 7.44 -13.31
N GLY A 32 -14.85 6.82 -14.01
CA GLY A 32 -13.45 6.73 -13.60
C GLY A 32 -12.58 6.09 -14.67
N ASN A 33 -11.27 6.25 -14.55
CA ASN A 33 -10.29 5.64 -15.44
C ASN A 33 -9.83 4.27 -14.90
N LEU A 34 -8.79 3.69 -15.51
CA LEU A 34 -8.20 2.40 -15.12
C LEU A 34 -7.74 2.34 -13.65
N ALA A 35 -7.41 3.49 -13.02
CA ALA A 35 -6.98 3.49 -11.62
C ALA A 35 -8.05 2.92 -10.66
N ARG A 36 -9.34 2.96 -11.03
CA ARG A 36 -10.43 2.41 -10.21
C ARG A 36 -10.39 0.89 -10.05
N THR A 37 -9.63 0.19 -10.90
CA THR A 37 -9.50 -1.28 -10.85
C THR A 37 -8.25 -1.72 -10.08
N CYS A 38 -7.39 -0.79 -9.67
CA CYS A 38 -6.25 -1.11 -8.81
C CYS A 38 -6.76 -1.60 -7.46
N CYS A 39 -6.28 -2.76 -7.03
CA CYS A 39 -6.73 -3.36 -5.79
C CYS A 39 -5.83 -3.01 -4.62
N HIS A 40 -6.36 -3.24 -3.42
CA HIS A 40 -5.61 -3.06 -2.19
C HIS A 40 -4.47 -4.08 -2.03
N SER A 41 -3.36 -3.64 -1.46
CA SER A 41 -2.31 -4.46 -0.87
C SER A 41 -1.74 -3.74 0.35
N CYS A 42 -1.47 -4.47 1.44
CA CYS A 42 -0.77 -3.91 2.61
C CYS A 42 0.70 -3.60 2.32
N GLU A 43 1.27 -4.23 1.29
CA GLU A 43 2.55 -3.86 0.66
C GLU A 43 2.25 -3.47 -0.79
N PRO A 44 1.88 -2.21 -1.05
CA PRO A 44 1.56 -1.75 -2.39
C PRO A 44 2.81 -1.52 -3.23
N ASN A 45 2.68 -1.67 -4.55
CA ASN A 45 3.74 -1.27 -5.49
C ASN A 45 3.50 0.10 -6.13
N LEU A 46 2.32 0.68 -5.91
CA LEU A 46 1.96 2.04 -6.28
C LEU A 46 1.81 2.93 -5.05
N SER A 47 2.21 4.19 -5.22
CA SER A 47 1.97 5.28 -4.28
C SER A 47 1.06 6.34 -4.90
N SER A 48 0.14 6.88 -4.12
CA SER A 48 -0.70 8.00 -4.56
C SER A 48 -0.06 9.34 -4.26
N VAL A 49 0.07 10.19 -5.29
CA VAL A 49 0.68 11.51 -5.21
C VAL A 49 -0.33 12.56 -5.66
N ARG A 50 -0.41 13.66 -4.91
CA ARG A 50 -1.21 14.84 -5.27
C ARG A 50 -0.41 15.77 -6.16
N VAL A 51 -0.94 16.08 -7.33
CA VAL A 51 -0.35 17.03 -8.28
C VAL A 51 -1.36 18.14 -8.56
N PHE A 52 -0.97 19.37 -8.28
CA PHE A 52 -1.76 20.54 -8.57
C PHE A 52 -1.36 21.11 -9.93
N GLN A 53 -2.31 21.17 -10.85
CA GLN A 53 -2.09 21.79 -12.17
C GLN A 53 -2.84 23.12 -12.24
N LYS A 54 -2.14 24.20 -12.59
CA LYS A 54 -2.64 25.57 -12.77
C LYS A 54 -2.95 26.34 -11.47
N GLY A 55 -3.43 25.70 -10.40
CA GLY A 55 -3.72 26.36 -9.13
C GLY A 55 -3.81 25.42 -7.93
N PHE A 56 -3.91 25.98 -6.72
CA PHE A 56 -3.89 25.25 -5.45
C PHE A 56 -5.28 24.89 -4.91
N THR A 57 -6.33 25.01 -5.71
CA THR A 57 -7.68 24.60 -5.29
C THR A 57 -7.84 23.07 -5.39
N PRO A 58 -8.70 22.45 -4.56
CA PRO A 58 -9.01 21.02 -4.67
C PRO A 58 -9.47 20.60 -6.08
N ALA A 59 -10.16 21.50 -6.81
CA ALA A 59 -10.59 21.28 -8.18
C ALA A 59 -9.42 21.12 -9.20
N HIS A 60 -8.23 21.62 -8.84
CA HIS A 60 -7.01 21.50 -9.62
C HIS A 60 -6.08 20.39 -9.13
N CYS A 61 -6.43 19.73 -8.04
CA CYS A 61 -5.71 18.58 -7.51
C CYS A 61 -6.02 17.34 -8.34
N ARG A 62 -4.97 16.67 -8.80
CA ARG A 62 -5.04 15.36 -9.47
C ARG A 62 -4.32 14.34 -8.61
N LEU A 63 -4.94 13.17 -8.44
CA LEU A 63 -4.26 12.02 -7.85
C LEU A 63 -3.62 11.20 -8.97
N ILE A 64 -2.32 10.99 -8.84
CA ILE A 64 -1.52 10.18 -9.76
C ILE A 64 -0.96 9.00 -8.98
N LEU A 65 -0.99 7.81 -9.59
CA LEU A 65 -0.35 6.61 -9.05
C LEU A 65 1.05 6.47 -9.67
N VAL A 66 2.06 6.35 -8.82
CA VAL A 66 3.47 6.23 -9.21
C VAL A 66 4.03 4.93 -8.66
N THR A 67 4.80 4.21 -9.47
CA THR A 67 5.45 2.95 -9.06
C THR A 67 6.58 3.22 -8.06
N GLN A 68 6.58 2.50 -6.94
CA GLN A 68 7.65 2.56 -5.94
C GLN A 68 8.80 1.60 -6.23
N GLU A 69 8.53 0.56 -7.01
CA GLU A 69 9.46 -0.52 -7.35
C GLU A 69 9.32 -0.92 -8.83
N VAL A 70 10.24 -1.76 -9.31
CA VAL A 70 10.13 -2.35 -10.65
C VAL A 70 9.00 -3.37 -10.64
N VAL A 71 7.92 -3.08 -11.36
CA VAL A 71 6.70 -3.90 -11.34
C VAL A 71 6.72 -4.94 -12.46
N PHE A 72 6.71 -6.21 -12.07
CA PHE A 72 6.51 -7.36 -12.97
C PHE A 72 5.12 -8.02 -12.80
N LEU A 73 4.39 -7.65 -11.75
CA LEU A 73 3.14 -8.29 -11.32
C LEU A 73 1.97 -7.30 -11.34
N ARG A 74 0.83 -7.70 -10.77
CA ARG A 74 -0.38 -6.88 -10.64
C ARG A 74 -0.10 -5.59 -9.87
N LEU A 75 -0.67 -4.49 -10.37
CA LEU A 75 -0.62 -3.17 -9.74
C LEU A 75 -1.54 -3.11 -8.52
N THR A 76 -0.99 -2.65 -7.40
CA THR A 76 -1.67 -2.57 -6.11
C THR A 76 -1.38 -1.24 -5.44
N ASN A 77 -2.39 -0.68 -4.76
CA ASN A 77 -2.29 0.59 -4.06
C ASN A 77 -2.82 0.41 -2.63
N ASP A 78 -2.31 1.19 -1.69
CA ASP A 78 -2.89 1.25 -0.35
C ASP A 78 -4.18 2.09 -0.37
N TYR A 79 -5.25 1.54 0.22
CA TYR A 79 -6.54 2.24 0.34
C TYR A 79 -6.57 3.16 1.57
N GLY A 80 -5.59 3.01 2.47
CA GLY A 80 -5.45 3.78 3.70
C GLY A 80 -6.16 3.12 4.88
N ALA A 81 -5.63 3.41 6.08
CA ALA A 81 -6.07 2.79 7.32
C ALA A 81 -7.59 2.92 7.56
N LYS A 82 -8.16 4.10 7.33
CA LYS A 82 -9.60 4.34 7.53
C LYS A 82 -10.48 3.42 6.67
N TYR A 83 -10.15 3.29 5.38
CA TYR A 83 -10.90 2.41 4.49
C TYR A 83 -10.73 0.94 4.89
N ILE A 84 -9.51 0.55 5.28
CA ILE A 84 -9.23 -0.80 5.74
C ILE A 84 -10.06 -1.13 6.99
N GLU A 85 -10.05 -0.27 8.01
CA GLU A 85 -10.79 -0.47 9.25
C GLU A 85 -12.30 -0.51 9.06
N GLU A 86 -12.84 0.37 8.21
CA GLU A 86 -14.29 0.48 8.00
C GLU A 86 -14.84 -0.62 7.07
N HIS A 87 -14.07 -1.03 6.05
CA HIS A 87 -14.58 -1.89 4.97
C HIS A 87 -13.88 -3.25 4.81
N LEU A 88 -12.57 -3.34 5.02
CA LEU A 88 -11.85 -4.61 4.86
C LEU A 88 -11.73 -5.39 6.17
N LYS A 89 -11.55 -4.72 7.31
CA LYS A 89 -11.30 -5.30 8.64
C LYS A 89 -10.26 -6.43 8.57
N ASN A 90 -10.70 -7.68 8.78
CA ASN A 90 -9.86 -8.88 8.73
C ASN A 90 -10.04 -9.69 7.44
N ASP A 91 -10.72 -9.15 6.44
CA ASP A 91 -11.06 -9.80 5.16
C ASP A 91 -10.20 -9.25 4.00
N CYS A 92 -8.98 -8.81 4.30
CA CYS A 92 -8.02 -8.46 3.26
C CYS A 92 -7.41 -9.73 2.64
N PHE A 93 -7.48 -9.85 1.31
CA PHE A 93 -6.97 -10.98 0.54
C PHE A 93 -5.67 -10.66 -0.21
N CYS A 94 -4.86 -9.73 0.32
CA CYS A 94 -3.59 -9.38 -0.34
C CYS A 94 -2.45 -10.38 -0.06
N GLU A 95 -2.61 -11.24 0.95
CA GLU A 95 -1.67 -12.31 1.34
C GLU A 95 -0.23 -11.85 1.62
N ARG A 96 -0.03 -10.55 1.83
CA ARG A 96 1.27 -9.98 2.19
C ARG A 96 1.64 -10.27 3.63
N ALA A 97 2.94 -10.37 3.92
CA ALA A 97 3.41 -10.75 5.25
C ALA A 97 3.02 -9.73 6.33
N SER A 98 2.99 -8.44 5.98
CA SER A 98 2.52 -7.37 6.86
C SER A 98 0.99 -7.26 6.97
N CYS A 99 0.22 -8.08 6.25
CA CYS A 99 -1.23 -8.01 6.27
C CYS A 99 -1.80 -8.74 7.48
N LYS A 100 -2.52 -8.02 8.36
CA LYS A 100 -3.11 -8.57 9.59
C LYS A 100 -4.03 -9.78 9.39
N SER A 101 -4.66 -9.90 8.23
CA SER A 101 -5.51 -11.05 7.89
C SER A 101 -4.72 -12.26 7.38
N SER A 102 -3.46 -12.07 6.96
CA SER A 102 -2.63 -13.15 6.43
C SER A 102 -2.22 -14.14 7.52
N LEU A 103 -2.06 -15.40 7.12
CA LEU A 103 -1.52 -16.43 8.00
C LEU A 103 -0.11 -16.08 8.47
N SER A 104 0.72 -15.56 7.57
CA SER A 104 2.10 -15.15 7.86
C SER A 104 2.15 -14.10 8.96
N TYR A 105 1.27 -13.10 8.93
CA TYR A 105 1.20 -12.09 9.98
C TYR A 105 0.86 -12.71 11.32
N LYS A 106 -0.17 -13.57 11.39
CA LYS A 106 -0.58 -14.22 12.64
C LYS A 106 0.54 -15.07 13.23
N MET A 107 1.23 -15.84 12.38
CA MET A 107 2.40 -16.60 12.81
C MET A 107 3.47 -15.68 13.41
N MET A 108 3.79 -14.56 12.75
CA MET A 108 4.80 -13.62 13.22
C MET A 108 4.37 -12.87 14.49
N ASP A 109 3.09 -12.53 14.63
CA ASP A 109 2.51 -11.84 15.79
C ASP A 109 2.51 -12.72 17.05
N GLU A 110 2.31 -14.03 16.88
CA GLU A 110 2.38 -15.03 17.96
C GLU A 110 3.82 -15.45 18.31
N THR A 111 4.79 -15.12 17.44
CA THR A 111 6.18 -15.55 17.62
C THR A 111 6.89 -14.70 18.67
N ASN A 112 7.55 -15.34 19.63
CA ASN A 112 8.39 -14.67 20.61
C ASN A 112 9.84 -14.52 20.12
N GLU A 113 10.60 -13.62 20.74
CA GLU A 113 12.00 -13.33 20.39
C GLU A 113 12.88 -14.59 20.34
N LYS A 114 12.74 -15.50 21.32
CA LYS A 114 13.48 -16.77 21.35
C LYS A 114 13.16 -17.67 20.16
N SER A 115 11.89 -17.74 19.73
CA SER A 115 11.50 -18.52 18.56
C SER A 115 12.02 -17.90 17.25
N LEU A 116 12.14 -16.58 17.18
CA LEU A 116 12.79 -15.88 16.05
C LEU A 116 14.30 -16.17 16.00
N GLU A 117 15.00 -16.07 17.14
CA GLU A 117 16.42 -16.41 17.25
C GLU A 117 16.68 -17.87 16.85
N MET A 118 15.83 -18.80 17.31
CA MET A 118 15.94 -20.21 16.96
C MET A 118 15.69 -20.45 15.46
N TYR A 119 14.70 -19.79 14.86
CA TYR A 119 14.46 -19.86 13.42
C TYR A 119 15.65 -19.31 12.61
N GLN A 120 16.21 -18.16 13.01
CA GLN A 120 17.39 -17.60 12.35
C GLN A 120 18.58 -18.56 12.46
N THR A 121 18.85 -19.08 13.67
CA THR A 121 19.92 -20.05 13.93
C THR A 121 19.77 -21.29 13.06
N LEU A 122 18.57 -21.90 13.02
CA LEU A 122 18.28 -23.04 12.15
C LEU A 122 18.46 -22.69 10.67
N ARG A 123 17.99 -21.53 10.21
CA ARG A 123 18.16 -21.07 8.83
C ARG A 123 19.64 -20.93 8.45
N TYR A 124 20.47 -20.36 9.33
CA TYR A 124 21.91 -20.24 9.10
C TYR A 124 22.62 -21.60 9.08
N HIS A 125 22.26 -22.52 9.99
CA HIS A 125 22.84 -23.86 10.03
C HIS A 125 22.38 -24.76 8.87
N TYR A 126 21.11 -24.70 8.46
CA TYR A 126 20.63 -25.41 7.27
C TYR A 126 21.28 -24.87 6.00
N ARG A 127 21.51 -23.55 5.91
CA ARG A 127 22.27 -22.96 4.80
C ARG A 127 23.72 -23.46 4.80
N CYS A 128 24.36 -23.58 5.97
CA CYS A 128 25.68 -24.21 6.08
C CYS A 128 25.66 -25.67 5.62
N ASN A 129 24.67 -26.48 6.01
CA ASN A 129 24.60 -27.88 5.58
C ASN A 129 24.35 -28.05 4.08
N VAL A 130 23.69 -27.09 3.41
CA VAL A 130 23.53 -27.12 1.95
C VAL A 130 24.81 -26.69 1.23
N PHE A 131 25.58 -25.75 1.79
CA PHE A 131 26.87 -25.32 1.23
C PHE A 131 28.03 -26.29 1.53
N TYR A 132 28.01 -26.97 2.68
CA TYR A 132 29.06 -27.89 3.16
C TYR A 132 28.64 -29.37 3.14
N GLY A 133 27.44 -29.69 2.64
CA GLY A 133 26.93 -31.06 2.48
C GLY A 133 27.66 -31.88 1.41
N LYS A 134 28.70 -31.33 0.78
CA LYS A 134 29.72 -32.09 0.04
C LYS A 134 31.10 -31.77 0.64
N ASN A 135 31.44 -32.52 1.68
CA ASN A 135 32.69 -32.60 2.42
C ASN A 135 32.89 -31.59 3.58
N PRO A 136 33.17 -32.08 4.80
CA PRO A 136 33.51 -31.23 5.92
C PRO A 136 34.97 -30.77 5.75
N ILE A 137 35.18 -29.51 5.43
CA ILE A 137 36.49 -28.88 5.66
C ILE A 137 36.36 -28.11 6.97
N SER A 138 37.11 -28.58 7.96
CA SER A 138 37.41 -27.87 9.20
C SER A 138 37.78 -26.41 8.91
N GLY A 139 37.00 -25.47 9.44
CA GLY A 139 37.26 -24.05 9.23
C GLY A 139 36.36 -23.20 10.13
N PHE A 140 36.81 -23.01 11.37
CA PHE A 140 36.50 -21.82 12.17
C PHE A 140 36.45 -20.57 11.30
N PHE A 141 35.43 -19.72 11.46
CA PHE A 141 35.60 -18.25 11.56
C PHE A 141 34.32 -17.61 12.10
N ILE A 142 34.42 -17.09 13.31
CA ILE A 142 33.57 -16.04 13.88
C ILE A 142 34.14 -14.72 13.39
N PHE A 143 33.31 -13.85 12.82
CA PHE A 143 33.46 -12.39 12.86
C PHE A 143 32.02 -11.86 13.05
N ALA A 144 31.69 -11.30 14.21
CA ALA A 144 31.91 -9.90 14.58
C ALA A 144 31.14 -8.95 13.67
#